data_AF-F4LK32-F1
#
_entry.id   AF-F4LK32-F1
#
_cell.length_a   1.000
_cell.length_b   1.000
_cell.length_c   1.000
_cell.angle_alpha   90.00
_cell.angle_beta   90.00
_cell.angle_gamma   90.00
#
_symmetry.space_group_name_H-M   'P 1'
#
loop_
_entity.id
_entity.type
_entity.pdbx_description
1 polymer ?
#
loop_
_entity_poly.entity_id
_entity_poly.type
_entity_poly.pdbx_seq_one_letter_code
_entity_poly.pdbx_strand_id
1 'polypeptide(L)'
;MKSTYMRSAAAAFLAISVVLLSSCLSSSKKTAADDPNFLGDFNPIQLENGMALTSLFGNTKPKELEIYLIPRTNIVEIYFRDMANKVCLILEQKQRDMIQQSALQFLEGAENGTLADYKPSAKNAYAETTCSLGWGVTGVARVTEKAVAQFNHEYLDGKPYYLVRLLPGPDTADSEVYSPKVELYFSPAQLRDFCAAIDQSALQALVDEREAKAYAY
;
A
#
# COMPACT_ATOMS: atom_id res chain seq x y z
N MET A 1 46.28 55.09 5.28
CA MET A 1 45.16 54.60 4.44
C MET A 1 44.85 53.12 4.71
N LYS A 2 44.46 52.72 5.93
CA LYS A 2 44.05 51.33 6.25
C LYS A 2 42.73 51.23 7.04
N SER A 3 42.12 52.37 7.38
CA SER A 3 40.96 52.43 8.30
C SER A 3 39.59 52.35 7.60
N THR A 4 39.51 52.70 6.32
CA THR A 4 38.23 52.81 5.60
C THR A 4 37.73 51.48 4.99
N TYR A 5 38.63 50.53 4.71
CA TYR A 5 38.27 49.25 4.10
C TYR A 5 37.64 48.24 5.07
N MET A 6 38.00 48.28 6.37
CA MET A 6 37.45 47.34 7.37
C MET A 6 35.98 47.63 7.74
N ARG A 7 35.51 48.88 7.58
CA ARG A 7 34.13 49.24 7.90
C ARG A 7 33.12 48.83 6.81
N SER A 8 33.57 48.73 5.55
CA SER A 8 32.72 48.33 4.42
C SER A 8 32.55 46.79 4.33
N ALA A 9 33.58 46.02 4.70
CA ALA A 9 33.51 44.56 4.73
C ALA A 9 32.60 44.02 5.87
N ALA A 10 32.60 44.68 7.03
CA ALA A 10 31.76 44.29 8.16
C ALA A 10 30.26 44.53 7.90
N ALA A 11 29.91 45.59 7.17
CA ALA A 11 28.52 45.89 6.81
C ALA A 11 27.97 44.91 5.75
N ALA A 12 28.81 44.45 4.82
CA ALA A 12 28.40 43.48 3.80
C ALA A 12 28.18 42.06 4.39
N PHE A 13 28.98 41.65 5.37
CA PHE A 13 28.82 40.36 6.05
C PHE A 13 27.58 40.29 6.95
N LEU A 14 27.20 41.41 7.58
CA LEU A 14 25.99 41.46 8.41
C LEU A 14 24.71 41.41 7.55
N ALA A 15 24.72 42.05 6.38
CA ALA A 15 23.56 42.06 5.47
C ALA A 15 23.31 40.68 4.82
N ILE A 16 24.36 39.91 4.53
CA ILE A 16 24.24 38.55 3.97
C ILE A 16 23.77 37.55 5.05
N SER A 17 24.11 37.78 6.32
CA SER A 17 23.69 36.92 7.43
C SER A 17 22.20 37.05 7.79
N VAL A 18 21.57 38.20 7.52
CA VAL A 18 20.13 38.43 7.77
C VAL A 18 19.26 37.82 6.67
N VAL A 19 19.77 37.67 5.45
CA VAL A 19 19.03 37.04 4.34
C VAL A 19 19.00 35.51 4.47
N LEU A 20 20.02 34.90 5.08
CA LEU A 20 20.10 33.45 5.26
C LEU A 20 19.28 32.92 6.45
N LEU A 21 18.81 33.78 7.36
CA LEU A 21 17.99 33.39 8.52
C LEU A 21 16.47 33.45 8.26
N SER A 22 16.05 34.04 7.14
CA SER A 22 14.63 34.17 6.77
C SER A 22 14.13 33.04 5.87
N SER A 23 14.98 32.05 5.55
CA SER A 23 14.64 30.90 4.70
C SER A 23 14.38 29.61 5.48
N CYS A 24 14.18 29.69 6.80
CA CYS A 24 13.39 28.70 7.52
C CYS A 24 11.90 29.07 7.40
N LEU A 25 11.42 29.17 6.16
CA LEU A 25 9.99 29.16 5.89
C LEU A 25 9.50 27.78 6.34
N SER A 26 8.82 27.81 7.49
CA SER A 26 7.96 26.75 8.01
C SER A 26 7.30 25.99 6.86
N SER A 27 7.74 24.74 6.64
CA SER A 27 7.00 23.82 5.80
C SER A 27 5.60 23.74 6.41
N SER A 28 4.59 24.30 5.73
CA SER A 28 3.22 24.27 6.21
C SER A 28 2.85 22.81 6.44
N LYS A 29 2.34 22.48 7.63
CA LYS A 29 1.76 21.15 7.88
C LYS A 29 0.76 20.90 6.76
N LYS A 30 0.99 19.85 5.95
CA LYS A 30 -0.01 19.42 4.98
C LYS A 30 -1.28 19.09 5.76
N THR A 31 -2.40 19.63 5.34
CA THR A 31 -3.71 19.34 5.90
C THR A 31 -4.52 18.54 4.89
N ALA A 32 -5.61 17.91 5.33
CA ALA A 32 -6.56 17.26 4.42
C ALA A 32 -7.16 18.24 3.38
N ALA A 33 -7.10 19.56 3.62
CA ALA A 33 -7.50 20.57 2.65
C ALA A 33 -6.51 20.72 1.48
N ASP A 34 -5.26 20.29 1.65
CA ASP A 34 -4.19 20.40 0.64
C ASP A 34 -4.04 19.11 -0.20
N ASP A 35 -4.46 17.96 0.34
CA ASP A 35 -4.35 16.65 -0.32
C ASP A 35 -5.46 15.71 0.17
N PRO A 36 -6.39 15.27 -0.72
CA PRO A 36 -7.49 14.38 -0.32
C PRO A 36 -7.03 12.99 0.12
N ASN A 37 -5.78 12.60 -0.16
CA ASN A 37 -5.19 11.34 0.32
C ASN A 37 -4.39 11.52 1.63
N PHE A 38 -4.42 12.69 2.24
CA PHE A 38 -3.75 12.91 3.52
C PHE A 38 -4.68 12.54 4.68
N LEU A 39 -4.33 11.50 5.43
CA LEU A 39 -5.04 11.12 6.66
C LEU A 39 -4.44 11.77 7.91
N GLY A 40 -3.11 11.97 7.95
CA GLY A 40 -2.42 12.54 9.11
C GLY A 40 -0.89 12.53 8.96
N ASP A 41 -0.21 13.32 9.80
CA ASP A 41 1.26 13.48 9.76
C ASP A 41 1.98 12.51 10.70
N PHE A 42 1.84 11.21 10.44
CA PHE A 42 2.52 10.15 11.20
C PHE A 42 3.48 9.35 10.32
N ASN A 43 4.49 8.76 10.98
CA ASN A 43 5.27 7.68 10.40
C ASN A 43 4.37 6.49 10.03
N PRO A 44 4.82 5.60 9.13
CA PRO A 44 4.12 4.37 8.81
C PRO A 44 3.63 3.64 10.06
N ILE A 45 2.37 3.21 10.03
CA ILE A 45 1.70 2.56 11.14
C ILE A 45 1.55 1.09 10.78
N GLN A 46 2.23 0.21 11.52
CA GLN A 46 1.98 -1.23 11.41
C GLN A 46 0.59 -1.53 11.95
N LEU A 47 -0.22 -2.20 11.12
CA LEU A 47 -1.53 -2.73 11.48
C LEU A 47 -1.36 -4.17 11.99
N GLU A 48 -2.46 -4.80 12.40
CA GLU A 48 -2.43 -6.24 12.67
C GLU A 48 -2.02 -7.02 11.41
N ASN A 49 -1.17 -8.03 11.60
CA ASN A 49 -0.72 -8.85 10.50
C ASN A 49 -1.90 -9.64 9.92
N GLY A 50 -2.01 -9.66 8.59
CA GLY A 50 -3.00 -10.44 7.88
C GLY A 50 -2.54 -11.87 7.61
N MET A 51 -3.47 -12.72 7.19
CA MET A 51 -3.18 -14.08 6.74
C MET A 51 -3.80 -14.34 5.38
N ALA A 52 -3.00 -14.91 4.48
CA ALA A 52 -3.45 -15.46 3.20
C ALA A 52 -2.91 -16.87 3.00
N LEU A 53 -3.31 -17.51 1.92
CA LEU A 53 -2.69 -18.71 1.40
C LEU A 53 -2.01 -18.41 0.06
N THR A 54 -0.94 -19.12 -0.23
CA THR A 54 -0.33 -19.18 -1.57
C THR A 54 -0.39 -20.62 -2.07
N SER A 55 -0.63 -20.82 -3.36
CA SER A 55 -0.61 -22.15 -3.97
C SER A 55 0.69 -22.35 -4.76
N LEU A 56 1.46 -23.38 -4.42
CA LEU A 56 2.67 -23.76 -5.15
C LEU A 56 2.62 -25.25 -5.45
N PHE A 57 2.63 -25.61 -6.75
CA PHE A 57 2.54 -27.00 -7.21
C PHE A 57 1.34 -27.78 -6.62
N GLY A 58 0.19 -27.10 -6.50
CA GLY A 58 -1.03 -27.71 -5.96
C GLY A 58 -1.11 -27.80 -4.43
N ASN A 59 -0.06 -27.38 -3.71
CA ASN A 59 -0.09 -27.31 -2.25
C ASN A 59 -0.33 -25.88 -1.78
N THR A 60 -1.37 -25.68 -0.97
CA THR A 60 -1.61 -24.41 -0.30
C THR A 60 -0.73 -24.28 0.94
N LYS A 61 -0.15 -23.10 1.12
CA LYS A 61 0.65 -22.77 2.31
C LYS A 61 0.18 -21.46 2.92
N PRO A 62 0.06 -21.38 4.25
CA PRO A 62 -0.22 -20.12 4.92
C PRO A 62 0.90 -19.11 4.69
N LYS A 63 0.50 -17.85 4.57
CA LYS A 63 1.36 -16.70 4.37
C LYS A 63 0.92 -15.59 5.29
N GLU A 64 1.85 -15.14 6.14
CA GLU A 64 1.67 -13.94 6.95
C GLU A 64 1.91 -12.70 6.07
N LEU A 65 1.06 -11.69 6.26
CA LEU A 65 1.08 -10.42 5.58
C LEU A 65 1.40 -9.33 6.61
N GLU A 66 2.54 -8.66 6.47
CA GLU A 66 2.84 -7.47 7.27
C GLU A 66 2.17 -6.26 6.62
N ILE A 67 1.21 -5.65 7.31
CA ILE A 67 0.38 -4.58 6.74
C ILE A 67 0.75 -3.25 7.40
N TYR A 68 1.04 -2.23 6.59
CA TYR A 68 1.37 -0.90 7.04
C TYR A 68 0.46 0.14 6.38
N LEU A 69 -0.10 1.03 7.18
CA LEU A 69 -0.71 2.27 6.69
C LEU A 69 0.36 3.35 6.57
N ILE A 70 0.36 4.09 5.46
CA ILE A 70 1.15 5.30 5.22
C ILE A 70 0.17 6.49 5.30
N PRO A 71 -0.01 7.13 6.48
CA PRO A 71 -1.09 8.10 6.68
C PRO A 71 -0.98 9.34 5.81
N ARG A 72 0.25 9.74 5.46
CA ARG A 72 0.52 10.93 4.64
C ARG A 72 0.04 10.80 3.20
N THR A 73 -0.18 9.58 2.72
CA THR A 73 -0.56 9.31 1.33
C THR A 73 -1.77 8.38 1.22
N ASN A 74 -2.38 8.00 2.35
CA ASN A 74 -3.48 7.04 2.41
C ASN A 74 -3.19 5.74 1.63
N ILE A 75 -1.94 5.28 1.68
CA ILE A 75 -1.51 4.04 1.04
C ILE A 75 -1.45 2.94 2.09
N VAL A 76 -1.88 1.73 1.72
CA VAL A 76 -1.61 0.53 2.49
C VAL A 76 -0.55 -0.28 1.76
N GLU A 77 0.55 -0.57 2.45
CA GLU A 77 1.63 -1.43 1.97
C GLU A 77 1.52 -2.79 2.63
N ILE A 78 1.57 -3.86 1.83
CA ILE A 78 1.45 -5.23 2.29
C ILE A 78 2.72 -5.97 1.90
N TYR A 79 3.52 -6.32 2.90
CA TYR A 79 4.78 -7.03 2.72
C TYR A 79 4.64 -8.51 3.01
N PHE A 80 5.22 -9.34 2.14
CA PHE A 80 5.31 -10.79 2.35
C PHE A 80 6.48 -11.37 1.55
N ARG A 81 6.87 -12.59 1.88
CA ARG A 81 7.86 -13.34 1.11
C ARG A 81 7.18 -14.28 0.13
N ASP A 82 7.46 -14.10 -1.15
CA ASP A 82 7.06 -15.04 -2.19
C ASP A 82 8.29 -15.65 -2.87
N MET A 83 8.44 -16.97 -2.69
CA MET A 83 9.67 -17.70 -3.03
C MET A 83 10.92 -16.96 -2.52
N ALA A 84 11.83 -16.56 -3.43
CA ALA A 84 13.05 -15.84 -3.11
C ALA A 84 12.83 -14.33 -2.88
N ASN A 85 11.70 -13.77 -3.33
CA ASN A 85 11.45 -12.34 -3.31
C ASN A 85 10.79 -11.90 -2.01
N LYS A 86 11.24 -10.78 -1.45
CA LYS A 86 10.39 -9.91 -0.64
C LYS A 86 9.53 -9.11 -1.60
N VAL A 87 8.23 -9.13 -1.38
CA VAL A 87 7.22 -8.46 -2.19
C VAL A 87 6.53 -7.40 -1.33
N CYS A 88 6.21 -6.25 -1.94
CA CYS A 88 5.36 -5.21 -1.36
C CYS A 88 4.23 -4.90 -2.34
N LEU A 89 3.00 -5.29 -1.99
CA LEU A 89 1.79 -4.87 -2.69
C LEU A 89 1.36 -3.51 -2.14
N ILE A 90 1.23 -2.52 -3.02
CA ILE A 90 0.91 -1.14 -2.67
C ILE A 90 -0.53 -0.86 -3.12
N LEU A 91 -1.40 -0.57 -2.17
CA LEU A 91 -2.83 -0.33 -2.38
C LEU A 91 -3.21 1.11 -2.02
N GLU A 92 -3.60 1.89 -3.00
CA GLU A 92 -4.29 3.16 -2.77
C GLU A 92 -5.76 2.89 -2.40
N GLN A 93 -6.47 3.93 -1.97
CA GLN A 93 -7.87 3.82 -1.56
C GLN A 93 -8.74 3.16 -2.64
N LYS A 94 -8.56 3.56 -3.91
CA LYS A 94 -9.30 2.99 -5.03
C LYS A 94 -9.17 1.46 -5.09
N GLN A 95 -7.96 0.92 -4.98
CA GLN A 95 -7.76 -0.53 -5.03
C GLN A 95 -8.37 -1.22 -3.80
N ARG A 96 -8.26 -0.61 -2.61
CA ARG A 96 -8.90 -1.14 -1.40
C ARG A 96 -10.40 -1.20 -1.54
N ASP A 97 -11.04 -0.14 -2.05
CA ASP A 97 -12.49 -0.10 -2.28
C ASP A 97 -12.93 -1.18 -3.28
N MET A 98 -12.15 -1.42 -4.34
CA MET A 98 -12.43 -2.49 -5.30
C MET A 98 -12.28 -3.88 -4.68
N ILE A 99 -11.32 -4.08 -3.77
CA ILE A 99 -11.19 -5.32 -2.98
C ILE A 99 -12.42 -5.48 -2.09
N GLN A 100 -12.85 -4.45 -1.36
CA GLN A 100 -14.06 -4.50 -0.52
C GLN A 100 -15.30 -4.91 -1.32
N GLN A 101 -15.54 -4.26 -2.45
CA GLN A 101 -16.71 -4.54 -3.28
C GLN A 101 -16.70 -5.94 -3.88
N SER A 102 -15.55 -6.41 -4.37
CA SER A 102 -15.42 -7.77 -4.90
C SER A 102 -15.44 -8.84 -3.81
N ALA A 103 -14.94 -8.53 -2.61
CA ALA A 103 -15.01 -9.39 -1.45
C ALA A 103 -16.46 -9.64 -1.03
N LEU A 104 -17.32 -8.60 -1.03
CA LEU A 104 -18.75 -8.75 -0.76
C LEU A 104 -19.42 -9.72 -1.74
N GLN A 105 -19.14 -9.58 -3.05
CA GLN A 105 -19.68 -10.49 -4.08
C GLN A 105 -19.23 -11.94 -3.86
N PHE A 106 -17.95 -12.14 -3.51
CA PHE A 106 -17.44 -13.47 -3.20
C PHE A 106 -18.08 -14.06 -1.94
N LEU A 107 -18.16 -13.29 -0.85
CA LEU A 107 -18.70 -13.75 0.42
C LEU A 107 -20.17 -14.14 0.30
N GLU A 108 -20.97 -13.30 -0.38
CA GLU A 108 -22.38 -13.61 -0.67
C GLU A 108 -22.50 -14.90 -1.49
N GLY A 109 -21.69 -15.04 -2.54
CA GLY A 109 -21.70 -16.24 -3.37
C GLY A 109 -21.28 -17.49 -2.60
N ALA A 110 -20.28 -17.38 -1.73
CA ALA A 110 -19.79 -18.48 -0.91
C ALA A 110 -20.82 -18.92 0.14
N GLU A 111 -21.50 -17.98 0.79
CA GLU A 111 -22.54 -18.25 1.79
C GLU A 111 -23.78 -18.88 1.16
N ASN A 112 -24.17 -18.42 -0.03
CA ASN A 112 -25.33 -18.93 -0.75
C ASN A 112 -25.04 -20.19 -1.58
N GLY A 113 -23.78 -20.63 -1.67
CA GLY A 113 -23.38 -21.78 -2.48
C GLY A 113 -23.58 -21.59 -3.98
N THR A 114 -23.46 -20.35 -4.49
CA THR A 114 -23.73 -20.00 -5.90
C THR A 114 -22.46 -19.81 -6.72
N LEU A 115 -21.27 -19.92 -6.12
CA LEU A 115 -20.00 -19.77 -6.82
C LEU A 115 -19.76 -20.94 -7.79
N ALA A 116 -19.65 -20.64 -9.08
CA ALA A 116 -19.27 -21.62 -10.10
C ALA A 116 -17.79 -22.00 -9.99
N ASP A 117 -17.47 -23.27 -10.25
CA ASP A 117 -16.08 -23.74 -10.32
C ASP A 117 -15.51 -23.51 -11.72
N TYR A 118 -14.74 -22.44 -11.88
CA TYR A 118 -14.06 -22.10 -13.11
C TYR A 118 -12.62 -21.65 -12.86
N LYS A 119 -11.80 -21.69 -13.91
CA LYS A 119 -10.44 -21.15 -13.82
C LYS A 119 -10.44 -19.62 -13.83
N PRO A 120 -9.67 -18.96 -12.93
CA PRO A 120 -9.59 -17.50 -12.88
C PRO A 120 -9.04 -16.87 -14.17
N SER A 121 -9.69 -15.81 -14.62
CA SER A 121 -9.35 -15.02 -15.81
C SER A 121 -9.90 -13.59 -15.72
N ALA A 122 -9.49 -12.73 -16.64
CA ALA A 122 -10.08 -11.39 -16.78
C ALA A 122 -11.61 -11.41 -16.99
N LYS A 123 -12.12 -12.43 -17.70
CA LYS A 123 -13.54 -12.52 -18.10
C LYS A 123 -14.49 -12.83 -16.95
N ASN A 124 -13.96 -13.42 -15.88
CA ASN A 124 -14.71 -13.84 -14.70
C ASN A 124 -14.14 -13.22 -13.42
N ALA A 125 -13.39 -12.12 -13.56
CA ALA A 125 -12.99 -11.31 -12.43
C ALA A 125 -14.20 -10.50 -11.94
N TYR A 126 -14.37 -10.44 -10.63
CA TYR A 126 -15.31 -9.51 -9.98
C TYR A 126 -14.92 -8.07 -10.29
N ALA A 127 -13.61 -7.81 -10.35
CA ALA A 127 -13.04 -6.53 -10.75
C ALA A 127 -11.59 -6.71 -11.25
N GLU A 128 -11.15 -5.80 -12.10
CA GLU A 128 -9.79 -5.71 -12.60
C GLU A 128 -9.28 -4.27 -12.44
N THR A 129 -8.03 -4.11 -12.03
CA THR A 129 -7.37 -2.82 -11.83
C THR A 129 -5.88 -2.92 -12.08
N THR A 130 -5.17 -1.81 -11.94
CA THR A 130 -3.70 -1.78 -11.86
C THR A 130 -3.26 -1.50 -10.44
N CYS A 131 -2.26 -2.23 -9.99
CA CYS A 131 -1.62 -2.05 -8.69
C CYS A 131 -0.13 -1.81 -8.86
N SER A 132 0.44 -1.09 -7.89
CA SER A 132 1.88 -0.99 -7.73
C SER A 132 2.39 -2.20 -6.94
N LEU A 133 3.49 -2.78 -7.41
CA LEU A 133 4.11 -3.96 -6.82
C LEU A 133 5.62 -3.75 -6.77
N GLY A 134 6.17 -3.78 -5.56
CA GLY A 134 7.60 -3.79 -5.32
C GLY A 134 8.13 -5.21 -5.10
N TRP A 135 9.32 -5.53 -5.59
CA TRP A 135 9.95 -6.84 -5.34
C TRP A 135 11.49 -6.80 -5.33
N GLY A 136 12.08 -7.85 -4.77
CA GLY A 136 13.51 -8.16 -4.88
C GLY A 136 13.97 -9.17 -3.84
N VAL A 137 15.19 -9.70 -3.98
CA VAL A 137 15.67 -10.84 -3.17
C VAL A 137 15.99 -10.44 -1.73
N THR A 138 16.76 -9.36 -1.56
CA THR A 138 17.19 -8.86 -0.23
C THR A 138 16.25 -7.78 0.32
N GLY A 139 15.43 -7.18 -0.54
CA GLY A 139 14.49 -6.11 -0.21
C GLY A 139 13.70 -5.71 -1.45
N VAL A 140 12.80 -4.74 -1.31
CA VAL A 140 12.04 -4.18 -2.44
C VAL A 140 12.95 -3.23 -3.21
N ALA A 141 13.56 -3.74 -4.29
CA ALA A 141 14.55 -3.00 -5.09
C ALA A 141 14.02 -2.63 -6.48
N ARG A 142 12.98 -3.32 -6.94
CA ARG A 142 12.30 -3.14 -8.21
C ARG A 142 10.85 -2.81 -7.96
N VAL A 143 10.24 -2.04 -8.85
CA VAL A 143 8.85 -1.60 -8.73
C VAL A 143 8.21 -1.59 -10.11
N THR A 144 6.96 -2.02 -10.18
CA THR A 144 6.08 -1.81 -11.32
C THR A 144 4.86 -1.05 -10.81
N GLU A 145 4.45 -0.02 -11.52
CA GLU A 145 3.25 0.77 -11.18
C GLU A 145 2.00 0.27 -11.92
N LYS A 146 2.16 -0.76 -12.77
CA LYS A 146 1.16 -1.17 -13.76
C LYS A 146 0.93 -2.69 -13.76
N ALA A 147 1.17 -3.37 -12.65
CA ALA A 147 0.80 -4.78 -12.55
C ALA A 147 -0.72 -4.90 -12.63
N VAL A 148 -1.21 -5.70 -13.58
CA VAL A 148 -2.64 -5.98 -13.70
C VAL A 148 -3.06 -6.86 -12.52
N ALA A 149 -4.01 -6.37 -11.73
CA ALA A 149 -4.59 -7.06 -10.61
C ALA A 149 -6.01 -7.51 -10.95
N GLN A 150 -6.29 -8.80 -10.77
CA GLN A 150 -7.57 -9.43 -10.99
C GLN A 150 -8.08 -9.99 -9.66
N PHE A 151 -9.31 -9.64 -9.33
CA PHE A 151 -10.00 -10.14 -8.14
C PHE A 151 -11.01 -11.19 -8.58
N ASN A 152 -10.74 -12.44 -8.24
CA ASN A 152 -11.51 -13.60 -8.68
C ASN A 152 -11.86 -14.48 -7.46
N HIS A 153 -12.44 -15.64 -7.72
CA HIS A 153 -12.33 -16.78 -6.85
C HIS A 153 -11.75 -17.98 -7.60
N GLU A 154 -11.20 -18.93 -6.85
CA GLU A 154 -10.79 -20.24 -7.34
C GLU A 154 -11.16 -21.32 -6.33
N TYR A 155 -11.58 -22.49 -6.81
CA TYR A 155 -11.73 -23.66 -5.96
C TYR A 155 -10.37 -24.34 -5.76
N LEU A 156 -9.94 -24.42 -4.50
CA LEU A 156 -8.76 -25.19 -4.08
C LEU A 156 -9.24 -26.31 -3.15
N ASP A 157 -8.91 -27.55 -3.48
CA ASP A 157 -9.33 -28.75 -2.74
C ASP A 157 -10.85 -28.79 -2.47
N GLY A 158 -11.65 -28.41 -3.47
CA GLY A 158 -13.11 -28.41 -3.41
C GLY A 158 -13.72 -27.28 -2.58
N LYS A 159 -12.94 -26.29 -2.14
CA LYS A 159 -13.42 -25.13 -1.38
C LYS A 159 -13.14 -23.82 -2.13
N PRO A 160 -14.09 -22.87 -2.15
CA PRO A 160 -13.88 -21.60 -2.80
C PRO A 160 -12.99 -20.68 -1.96
N TYR A 161 -12.01 -20.05 -2.60
CA TYR A 161 -11.16 -19.01 -2.03
C TYR A 161 -11.26 -17.75 -2.88
N TYR A 162 -11.32 -16.59 -2.23
CA TYR A 162 -11.14 -15.31 -2.92
C TYR A 162 -9.68 -15.17 -3.34
N LEU A 163 -9.44 -14.73 -4.56
CA LEU A 163 -8.12 -14.66 -5.16
C LEU A 163 -7.80 -13.21 -5.51
N VAL A 164 -6.75 -12.69 -4.90
CA VAL A 164 -6.02 -11.51 -5.40
C VAL A 164 -4.88 -12.01 -6.28
N ARG A 165 -5.01 -11.80 -7.59
CA ARG A 165 -4.03 -12.23 -8.59
C ARG A 165 -3.37 -11.02 -9.23
N LEU A 166 -2.06 -10.89 -9.08
CA LEU A 166 -1.26 -9.94 -9.86
C LEU A 166 -0.52 -10.66 -10.97
N LEU A 167 -0.70 -10.19 -12.19
CA LEU A 167 0.04 -10.65 -13.36
C LEU A 167 1.42 -9.97 -13.41
N PRO A 168 2.45 -10.66 -13.93
CA PRO A 168 3.77 -10.05 -14.15
C PRO A 168 3.66 -8.76 -14.95
N GLY A 169 4.23 -7.67 -14.40
CA GLY A 169 4.36 -6.38 -15.06
C GLY A 169 5.83 -5.98 -15.21
N PRO A 170 6.20 -5.18 -16.23
CA PRO A 170 7.57 -4.72 -16.39
C PRO A 170 7.96 -3.76 -15.26
N ASP A 171 9.22 -3.83 -14.82
CA ASP A 171 9.80 -2.85 -13.90
C ASP A 171 9.78 -1.46 -14.52
N THR A 172 9.54 -0.46 -13.68
CA THR A 172 9.42 0.95 -14.09
C THR A 172 10.75 1.48 -14.64
N ALA A 173 11.89 0.98 -14.17
CA ALA A 173 13.22 1.43 -14.60
C ALA A 173 13.86 0.52 -15.67
N ASP A 174 13.40 -0.73 -15.81
CA ASP A 174 13.98 -1.74 -16.69
C ASP A 174 12.90 -2.67 -17.29
N SER A 175 12.45 -2.37 -18.51
CA SER A 175 11.33 -3.09 -19.15
C SER A 175 11.63 -4.55 -19.49
N GLU A 176 12.89 -4.99 -19.43
CA GLU A 176 13.28 -6.39 -19.65
C GLU A 176 13.11 -7.24 -18.39
N VAL A 177 12.91 -6.62 -17.23
CA VAL A 177 12.73 -7.31 -15.94
C VAL A 177 11.27 -7.20 -15.50
N TYR A 178 10.69 -8.34 -15.12
CA TYR A 178 9.29 -8.44 -14.76
C TYR A 178 9.11 -8.75 -13.28
N SER A 179 8.01 -8.26 -12.71
CA SER A 179 7.55 -8.63 -11.39
C SER A 179 7.16 -10.11 -11.33
N PRO A 180 7.26 -10.76 -10.16
CA PRO A 180 6.70 -12.09 -10.01
C PRO A 180 5.18 -12.07 -10.21
N LYS A 181 4.63 -13.20 -10.66
CA LYS A 181 3.20 -13.47 -10.53
C LYS A 181 2.88 -13.65 -9.05
N VAL A 182 1.86 -12.97 -8.54
CA VAL A 182 1.42 -13.09 -7.15
C VAL A 182 0.00 -13.63 -7.13
N GLU A 183 -0.26 -14.64 -6.31
CA GLU A 183 -1.59 -15.18 -6.06
C GLU A 183 -1.78 -15.35 -4.55
N LEU A 184 -2.62 -14.49 -3.97
CA LEU A 184 -3.02 -14.55 -2.56
C LEU A 184 -4.46 -15.05 -2.50
N TYR A 185 -4.65 -16.16 -1.82
CA TYR A 185 -5.94 -16.80 -1.61
C TYR A 185 -6.43 -16.54 -0.19
N PHE A 186 -7.70 -16.18 -0.05
CA PHE A 186 -8.33 -15.91 1.23
C PHE A 186 -9.55 -16.80 1.39
N SER A 187 -9.60 -17.55 2.48
CA SER A 187 -10.85 -18.14 2.95
C SER A 187 -11.84 -17.03 3.34
N PRO A 188 -13.14 -17.30 3.44
CA PRO A 188 -14.12 -16.29 3.88
C PRO A 188 -13.75 -15.59 5.19
N ALA A 189 -13.23 -16.32 6.18
CA ALA A 189 -12.79 -15.74 7.45
C ALA A 189 -11.58 -14.81 7.26
N GLN A 190 -10.53 -15.29 6.59
CA GLN A 190 -9.34 -14.50 6.31
C GLN A 190 -9.65 -13.24 5.49
N LEU A 191 -10.59 -13.34 4.56
CA LEU A 191 -11.01 -12.21 3.73
C LEU A 191 -11.71 -11.14 4.56
N ARG A 192 -12.57 -11.53 5.51
CA ARG A 192 -13.23 -10.58 6.42
C ARG A 192 -12.21 -9.83 7.28
N ASP A 193 -11.23 -10.55 7.82
CA ASP A 193 -10.16 -9.94 8.62
C ASP A 193 -9.31 -8.99 7.77
N PHE A 194 -8.93 -9.43 6.56
CA PHE A 194 -8.17 -8.61 5.62
C PHE A 194 -8.94 -7.34 5.23
N CYS A 195 -10.22 -7.47 4.88
CA CYS A 195 -11.10 -6.35 4.58
C CYS A 195 -11.22 -5.38 5.77
N ALA A 196 -11.38 -5.87 7.00
CA ALA A 196 -11.42 -5.01 8.18
C ALA A 196 -10.11 -4.22 8.36
N ALA A 197 -8.96 -4.86 8.12
CA ALA A 197 -7.66 -4.22 8.25
C ALA A 197 -7.40 -3.11 7.21
N ILE A 198 -8.02 -3.19 6.03
CA ILE A 198 -7.81 -2.23 4.94
C ILE A 198 -8.99 -1.26 4.72
N ASP A 199 -9.99 -1.29 5.59
CA ASP A 199 -11.18 -0.45 5.50
C ASP A 199 -10.86 1.04 5.72
N GLN A 200 -11.34 1.92 4.84
CA GLN A 200 -11.01 3.34 4.90
C GLN A 200 -11.48 4.01 6.19
N SER A 201 -12.65 3.64 6.71
CA SER A 201 -13.18 4.24 7.94
C SER A 201 -12.39 3.80 9.16
N ALA A 202 -11.97 2.53 9.20
CA ALA A 202 -11.09 2.00 10.24
C ALA A 202 -9.71 2.66 10.22
N LEU A 203 -9.12 2.84 9.03
CA LEU A 203 -7.84 3.51 8.86
C LEU A 203 -7.89 4.98 9.29
N GLN A 204 -8.96 5.70 8.95
CA GLN A 204 -9.15 7.08 9.41
C GLN A 204 -9.32 7.15 10.93
N ALA A 205 -10.17 6.30 11.51
CA ALA A 205 -10.41 6.27 12.96
C ALA A 205 -9.13 5.98 13.75
N LEU A 206 -8.26 5.10 13.24
CA LEU A 206 -6.95 4.82 13.83
C LEU A 206 -6.04 6.07 13.84
N VAL A 207 -6.06 6.86 12.76
CA VAL A 207 -5.27 8.09 12.67
C VAL A 207 -5.85 9.15 13.61
N ASP A 208 -7.16 9.34 13.61
CA ASP A 208 -7.86 10.29 14.48
C ASP A 208 -7.59 9.99 15.97
N GLU A 209 -7.60 8.71 16.36
CA GLU A 209 -7.27 8.28 17.72
C GLU A 209 -5.83 8.65 18.09
N ARG A 210 -4.88 8.49 17.16
CA ARG A 210 -3.48 8.87 17.37
C ARG A 210 -3.30 10.38 17.46
N GLU A 211 -4.01 11.17 16.63
CA GLU A 211 -4.00 12.63 16.73
C GLU A 211 -4.56 13.09 18.06
N ALA A 212 -5.72 12.57 18.46
CA ALA A 212 -6.33 12.88 19.74
C ALA A 212 -5.38 12.57 20.91
N LYS A 213 -4.70 11.42 20.89
CA LYS A 213 -3.71 11.06 21.93
C LYS A 213 -2.46 11.95 21.91
N ALA A 214 -1.97 12.33 20.73
CA ALA A 214 -0.76 13.14 20.60
C ALA A 214 -0.96 14.60 21.04
N TYR A 215 -2.19 15.12 20.92
CA TYR A 215 -2.52 16.51 21.19
C TYR A 215 -3.53 16.71 22.33
N ALA A 216 -3.91 15.66 23.06
CA ALA A 216 -4.69 15.77 24.28
C ALA A 216 -3.91 16.54 25.36
N TYR A 217 -4.54 17.57 25.92
CA TYR A 217 -4.06 18.39 27.03
C TYR A 217 -4.92 18.19 28.28
#